data_AF-A0A853IA94-F1
#
_entry.id   AF-A0A853IA94-F1
#
_cell.length_a   1.000
_cell.length_b   1.000
_cell.length_c   1.000
_cell.angle_alpha   90.00
_cell.angle_beta   90.00
_cell.angle_gamma   90.00
#
_symmetry.space_group_name_H-M   'P 1'
#
loop_
_entity.id
_entity.type
_entity.pdbx_description
1 polymer ?
#
loop_
_entity_poly.entity_id
_entity_poly.type
_entity_poly.pdbx_seq_one_letter_code
_entity_poly.pdbx_strand_id
1 'polypeptide(L)'
;MDHNNKRNWYAVYTRANCEAKLAVGLTDRNVEAFYPATEETRFWSDRKKKSKVPVFPSYIFVYINHDEFYQVKTTPGFSHFVSLKNEPTVIPESQISAVKQLMHSNYQWQAKTKTLSKGTPIEITEGPLQGYMGVLVADATQNNVAIEIPALCKAMVFTLKQYQFKPVWTG
;
A
#
# COMPACT_ATOMS: atom_id res chain seq x y z
N MET A 1 -0.06 20.63 -27.14
CA MET A 1 0.94 19.55 -27.08
C MET A 1 0.70 18.81 -25.79
N ASP A 2 0.10 17.64 -25.94
CA ASP A 2 -0.70 16.95 -24.93
C ASP A 2 0.19 16.21 -23.93
N HIS A 3 0.21 16.67 -22.68
CA HIS A 3 0.94 16.02 -21.58
C HIS A 3 0.25 14.74 -21.07
N ASN A 4 -0.85 14.30 -21.71
CA ASN A 4 -1.73 13.23 -21.22
C ASN A 4 -1.17 11.80 -21.39
N ASN A 5 -0.05 11.62 -22.10
CA ASN A 5 0.47 10.28 -22.40
C ASN A 5 1.77 9.90 -21.65
N LYS A 6 2.15 10.68 -20.63
CA LYS A 6 3.30 10.31 -19.79
C LYS A 6 2.90 9.19 -18.84
N ARG A 7 3.52 8.01 -18.99
CA ARG A 7 3.38 6.91 -18.04
C ARG A 7 4.23 7.16 -16.81
N ASN A 8 3.70 6.85 -15.63
CA ASN A 8 4.41 6.92 -14.36
C ASN A 8 4.12 5.67 -13.53
N TRP A 9 4.99 5.37 -12.57
CA TRP A 9 4.74 4.31 -11.60
C TRP A 9 3.80 4.80 -10.51
N TYR A 10 2.80 4.00 -10.18
CA TYR A 10 1.86 4.22 -9.08
C TYR A 10 1.79 2.96 -8.22
N ALA A 11 1.56 3.14 -6.91
CA ALA A 11 1.23 2.02 -6.03
C ALA A 11 -0.29 1.82 -5.96
N VAL A 12 -0.70 0.56 -6.03
CA VAL A 12 -2.08 0.12 -5.85
C VAL A 12 -2.15 -0.72 -4.60
N TYR A 13 -3.02 -0.34 -3.69
CA TYR A 13 -3.41 -1.20 -2.58
C TYR A 13 -4.43 -2.22 -3.10
N THR A 14 -4.20 -3.50 -2.83
CA THR A 14 -5.07 -4.59 -3.26
C THR A 14 -5.98 -5.02 -2.12
N ARG A 15 -7.04 -5.75 -2.45
CA ARG A 15 -7.74 -6.56 -1.43
C ARG A 15 -6.75 -7.60 -0.89
N ALA A 16 -6.94 -8.02 0.35
CA ALA A 16 -6.06 -8.97 1.02
C ALA A 16 -5.87 -10.24 0.16
N ASN A 17 -4.61 -10.67 -0.01
CA ASN A 17 -4.23 -11.86 -0.79
C ASN A 17 -4.67 -11.84 -2.27
N CYS A 18 -4.98 -10.66 -2.83
CA CYS A 18 -5.38 -10.50 -4.24
C CYS A 18 -4.27 -9.93 -5.13
N GLU A 19 -3.06 -9.72 -4.61
CA GLU A 19 -1.92 -9.09 -5.29
C GLU A 19 -1.58 -9.83 -6.60
N ALA A 20 -1.39 -11.15 -6.51
CA ALA A 20 -1.08 -11.99 -7.66
C ALA A 20 -2.22 -12.02 -8.69
N LYS A 21 -3.48 -12.08 -8.21
CA LYS A 21 -4.66 -12.09 -9.08
C LYS A 21 -4.80 -10.77 -9.84
N LEU A 22 -4.59 -9.65 -9.15
CA LEU A 22 -4.65 -8.32 -9.75
C LEU A 22 -3.52 -8.15 -10.77
N ALA A 23 -2.29 -8.56 -10.43
CA ALA A 23 -1.16 -8.50 -11.36
C ALA A 23 -1.42 -9.29 -12.65
N VAL A 24 -1.93 -10.53 -12.55
CA VAL A 24 -2.32 -11.33 -13.73
C VAL A 24 -3.40 -10.63 -14.55
N GLY A 25 -4.48 -10.17 -13.90
CA GLY A 25 -5.58 -9.49 -14.59
C GLY A 25 -5.18 -8.17 -15.25
N LEU A 26 -4.15 -7.49 -14.75
CA LEU A 26 -3.56 -6.31 -15.37
C LEU A 26 -2.69 -6.69 -16.58
N THR A 27 -1.88 -7.74 -16.47
CA THR A 27 -1.09 -8.26 -17.59
C THR A 27 -1.98 -8.71 -18.74
N ASP A 28 -3.08 -9.43 -18.47
CA ASP A 28 -4.07 -9.85 -19.48
C ASP A 28 -4.72 -8.66 -20.20
N ARG A 29 -4.70 -7.50 -19.55
CA ARG A 29 -5.24 -6.21 -20.02
C ARG A 29 -4.17 -5.33 -20.69
N ASN A 30 -2.95 -5.84 -20.89
CA ASN A 30 -1.78 -5.12 -21.40
C ASN A 30 -1.35 -3.93 -20.52
N VAL A 31 -1.71 -3.94 -19.23
CA VAL A 31 -1.26 -2.95 -18.26
C VAL A 31 0.01 -3.46 -17.59
N GLU A 32 1.06 -2.65 -17.62
CA GLU A 32 2.34 -3.02 -17.01
C GLU A 32 2.23 -2.98 -15.49
N ALA A 33 2.45 -4.13 -14.85
CA ALA A 33 2.39 -4.28 -13.40
C ALA A 33 3.64 -4.99 -12.87
N PHE A 34 4.12 -4.53 -11.72
CA PHE A 34 5.20 -5.12 -10.97
C PHE A 34 4.68 -5.57 -9.60
N TYR A 35 4.66 -6.88 -9.40
CA TYR A 35 4.30 -7.54 -8.14
C TYR A 35 5.57 -8.14 -7.53
N PRO A 36 6.17 -7.49 -6.52
CA PRO A 36 7.36 -8.03 -5.87
C PRO A 36 6.98 -9.16 -4.92
N ALA A 37 7.40 -10.38 -5.25
CA ALA A 37 7.22 -11.56 -4.41
C ALA A 37 8.48 -12.44 -4.41
N THR A 38 8.76 -13.07 -3.26
CA THR A 38 9.85 -14.04 -3.08
C THR A 38 9.32 -15.45 -2.89
N GLU A 39 10.12 -16.46 -3.23
CA GLU A 39 9.78 -17.85 -2.94
C GLU A 39 10.22 -18.21 -1.52
N GLU A 40 9.26 -18.47 -0.63
CA GLU A 40 9.53 -19.07 0.67
C GLU A 40 9.17 -20.55 0.63
N THR A 41 10.05 -21.40 1.15
CA THR A 41 9.74 -22.80 1.42
C THR A 41 9.12 -22.90 2.80
N ARG A 42 7.78 -23.01 2.87
CA ARG A 42 7.11 -23.28 4.14
C ARG A 42 7.07 -24.78 4.38
N PHE A 43 7.63 -25.19 5.51
CA PHE A 43 7.53 -26.56 6.02
C PHE A 43 6.20 -26.67 6.76
N TRP A 44 5.23 -27.37 6.18
CA TRP A 44 4.09 -27.83 6.95
C TRP A 44 4.39 -29.26 7.42
N SER A 45 3.86 -29.64 8.59
CA SER A 45 4.17 -30.87 9.34
C SER A 45 4.11 -32.16 8.51
N ASP A 46 3.45 -32.10 7.34
CA ASP A 46 3.25 -33.25 6.46
C ASP A 46 3.69 -33.01 4.99
N ARG A 47 3.98 -31.76 4.57
CA ARG A 47 4.40 -31.45 3.17
C ARG A 47 5.28 -30.20 3.04
N LYS A 48 6.26 -30.24 2.12
CA LYS A 48 7.01 -29.06 1.64
C LYS A 48 6.22 -28.38 0.52
N LYS A 49 5.83 -27.11 0.69
CA LYS A 49 5.22 -26.31 -0.38
C LYS A 49 6.02 -25.03 -0.58
N LYS A 50 6.49 -24.79 -1.81
CA LYS A 50 7.01 -23.49 -2.22
C LYS A 50 5.82 -22.54 -2.36
N SER A 51 5.82 -21.44 -1.61
CA SER A 51 4.80 -20.39 -1.69
C SER A 51 5.47 -19.07 -2.04
N LYS A 52 4.89 -18.34 -2.99
CA LYS A 52 5.29 -16.95 -3.26
C LYS A 52 4.71 -16.06 -2.16
N VAL A 53 5.57 -15.33 -1.47
CA VAL A 53 5.22 -14.39 -0.40
C VAL A 53 5.47 -12.97 -0.92
N PRO A 54 4.48 -12.06 -0.81
CA PRO A 54 4.66 -10.68 -1.25
C PRO A 54 5.70 -9.97 -0.39
N VAL A 55 6.60 -9.23 -1.04
CA VAL A 55 7.59 -8.36 -0.37
C VAL A 55 6.88 -7.19 0.32
N PHE A 56 5.86 -6.64 -0.35
CA PHE A 56 4.99 -5.61 0.20
C PHE A 56 3.56 -6.16 0.22
N PRO A 57 3.09 -6.71 1.35
CA PRO A 57 1.75 -7.26 1.46
C PRO A 57 0.68 -6.23 1.06
N SER A 58 -0.30 -6.66 0.26
CA SER A 58 -1.39 -5.84 -0.27
C SER A 58 -0.96 -4.68 -1.18
N TYR A 59 0.25 -4.68 -1.72
CA TYR A 59 0.70 -3.70 -2.71
C TYR A 59 1.14 -4.34 -4.01
N ILE A 60 0.78 -3.68 -5.11
CA ILE A 60 1.42 -3.86 -6.42
C ILE A 60 1.79 -2.49 -6.98
N PHE A 61 2.74 -2.46 -7.90
CA PHE A 61 3.11 -1.26 -8.63
C PHE A 61 2.62 -1.36 -10.07
N VAL A 62 2.08 -0.28 -10.61
CA VAL A 62 1.60 -0.23 -12.00
C VAL A 62 2.26 0.92 -12.73
N TYR A 63 2.67 0.70 -13.98
CA TYR A 63 3.25 1.74 -14.82
C TYR A 63 2.22 2.13 -15.87
N ILE A 64 1.58 3.28 -15.66
CA ILE A 64 0.38 3.66 -16.42
C ILE A 64 0.36 5.15 -16.76
N ASN A 65 -0.33 5.49 -17.85
CA ASN A 65 -0.75 6.87 -18.16
C ASN A 65 -2.14 7.15 -17.55
N HIS A 66 -2.67 8.36 -17.78
CA HIS A 66 -3.96 8.77 -17.23
C HIS A 66 -5.14 7.92 -17.74
N ASP A 67 -5.09 7.46 -18.99
CA ASP A 67 -6.18 6.74 -19.64
C ASP A 67 -6.32 5.29 -19.11
N GLU A 68 -5.21 4.70 -18.68
CA GLU A 68 -5.15 3.36 -18.09
C GLU A 68 -5.71 3.30 -16.64
N PHE A 69 -5.94 4.43 -15.96
CA PHE A 69 -6.43 4.45 -14.57
C PHE A 69 -7.76 3.71 -14.39
N TYR A 70 -8.70 3.92 -15.31
CA TYR A 70 -10.02 3.26 -15.24
C TYR A 70 -9.88 1.75 -15.39
N GLN A 71 -8.99 1.30 -16.28
CA GLN A 71 -8.71 -0.10 -16.50
C GLN A 71 -8.15 -0.77 -15.25
N VAL A 72 -7.26 -0.09 -14.52
CA VAL A 72 -6.74 -0.59 -13.22
C VAL A 72 -7.85 -0.66 -12.17
N LYS A 73 -8.67 0.39 -12.04
CA LYS A 73 -9.77 0.47 -11.05
C LYS A 73 -10.81 -0.63 -11.21
N THR A 74 -11.05 -1.07 -12.45
CA THR A 74 -12.04 -2.10 -12.77
C THR A 74 -11.49 -3.53 -12.74
N THR A 75 -10.19 -3.72 -12.48
CA THR A 75 -9.60 -5.05 -12.43
C THR A 75 -9.91 -5.73 -11.09
N PRO A 76 -10.39 -6.99 -11.08
CA PRO A 76 -10.67 -7.71 -9.84
C PRO A 76 -9.46 -7.78 -8.90
N GLY A 77 -9.66 -7.41 -7.64
CA GLY A 77 -8.60 -7.37 -6.63
C GLY A 77 -8.09 -5.96 -6.34
N PHE A 78 -8.45 -4.96 -7.15
CA PHE A 78 -8.22 -3.55 -6.87
C PHE A 78 -8.96 -3.09 -5.60
N SER A 79 -8.30 -2.23 -4.82
CA SER A 79 -8.92 -1.48 -3.72
C SER A 79 -8.90 0.01 -4.02
N HIS A 80 -7.72 0.62 -4.07
CA HIS A 80 -7.51 2.04 -4.35
C HIS A 80 -6.05 2.31 -4.72
N PHE A 81 -5.79 3.48 -5.30
CA PHE A 81 -4.43 3.98 -5.51
C PHE A 81 -3.90 4.59 -4.21
N VAL A 82 -2.62 4.34 -3.92
CA VAL A 82 -1.94 5.05 -2.83
C VAL A 82 -1.81 6.51 -3.24
N SER A 83 -2.41 7.38 -2.43
CA SER A 83 -2.60 8.79 -2.78
C SER A 83 -2.10 9.70 -1.66
N LEU A 84 -1.58 10.87 -2.03
CA LEU A 84 -1.26 11.96 -1.13
C LEU A 84 -2.12 13.15 -1.52
N LYS A 85 -2.83 13.79 -0.56
CA LYS A 85 -3.74 14.91 -0.84
C LYS A 85 -4.77 14.62 -1.95
N ASN A 86 -5.34 13.41 -1.94
CA ASN A 86 -6.32 12.93 -2.92
C ASN A 86 -5.81 12.72 -4.36
N GLU A 87 -4.49 12.84 -4.59
CA GLU A 87 -3.88 12.55 -5.88
C GLU A 87 -3.04 11.27 -5.81
N PRO A 88 -3.16 10.34 -6.77
CA PRO A 88 -2.32 9.16 -6.86
C PRO A 88 -0.83 9.52 -6.85
N THR A 89 -0.10 8.98 -5.89
CA THR A 89 1.30 9.33 -5.70
C THR A 89 2.16 8.67 -6.77
N VAL A 90 2.89 9.50 -7.52
CA VAL A 90 3.90 9.03 -8.48
C VAL A 90 5.11 8.51 -7.72
N ILE A 91 5.53 7.30 -8.07
CA ILE A 91 6.74 6.67 -7.57
C ILE A 91 7.86 6.87 -8.61
N PRO A 92 9.04 7.39 -8.21
CA PRO A 92 10.17 7.49 -9.12
C PRO A 92 10.61 6.12 -9.64
N GLU A 93 10.88 6.03 -10.94
CA GLU A 93 11.36 4.79 -11.58
C GLU A 93 12.63 4.24 -10.91
N SER A 94 13.52 5.12 -10.43
CA SER A 94 14.72 4.74 -9.69
C SER A 94 14.42 3.89 -8.44
N GLN A 95 13.31 4.16 -7.74
CA GLN A 95 12.90 3.39 -6.56
C GLN A 95 12.40 2.00 -6.95
N ILE A 96 11.57 1.90 -8.00
CA ILE A 96 11.09 0.61 -8.53
C ILE A 96 12.27 -0.23 -9.03
N SER A 97 13.20 0.40 -9.75
CA SER A 97 14.41 -0.25 -10.25
C SER A 97 15.31 -0.72 -9.11
N ALA A 98 15.46 0.04 -8.03
CA ALA A 98 16.21 -0.38 -6.84
C ALA A 98 15.58 -1.62 -6.18
N VAL A 99 14.26 -1.68 -6.05
CA VAL A 99 13.55 -2.86 -5.53
C VAL A 99 13.79 -4.07 -6.43
N LYS A 100 13.63 -3.91 -7.76
CA LYS A 100 13.90 -4.98 -8.74
C LYS A 100 15.34 -5.49 -8.63
N GLN A 101 16.32 -4.59 -8.56
CA GLN A 101 17.73 -4.94 -8.43
C GLN A 101 18.03 -5.68 -7.12
N LEU A 102 17.51 -5.21 -6.00
CA LEU A 102 17.71 -5.86 -4.70
C LEU A 102 17.12 -7.28 -4.69
N MET A 103 15.93 -7.47 -5.26
CA MET A 103 15.30 -8.78 -5.38
C MET A 103 16.10 -9.76 -6.27
N HIS A 104 16.84 -9.25 -7.26
CA HIS A 104 17.67 -10.06 -8.16
C HIS A 104 19.12 -10.20 -7.67
N SER A 105 19.48 -9.50 -6.60
CA SER A 105 20.82 -9.54 -6.03
C SER A 105 21.03 -10.74 -5.11
N ASN A 106 22.29 -11.09 -4.85
CA ASN A 106 22.65 -12.12 -3.87
C ASN A 106 22.70 -11.59 -2.43
N TYR A 107 22.26 -10.35 -2.18
CA TYR A 107 22.24 -9.79 -0.84
C TYR A 107 21.13 -10.44 0.00
N GLN A 108 21.43 -10.69 1.28
CA GLN A 108 20.41 -11.04 2.26
C GLN A 108 19.63 -9.78 2.62
N TRP A 109 18.32 -9.80 2.41
CA TRP A 109 17.45 -8.69 2.75
C TRP A 109 16.17 -9.20 3.39
N GLN A 110 15.52 -8.34 4.17
CA GLN A 110 14.20 -8.61 4.76
C GLN A 110 13.34 -7.38 4.54
N ALA A 111 12.15 -7.58 3.95
CA ALA A 111 11.16 -6.52 3.91
C ALA A 111 10.68 -6.25 5.34
N LYS A 112 10.92 -5.05 5.84
CA LYS A 112 10.37 -4.59 7.11
C LYS A 112 9.29 -3.57 6.83
N THR A 113 8.07 -3.87 7.28
CA THR A 113 7.05 -2.84 7.42
C THR A 113 7.54 -1.88 8.50
N LYS A 114 7.59 -0.57 8.20
CA LYS A 114 7.78 0.43 9.25
C LYS A 114 6.52 0.40 10.12
N THR A 115 6.57 -0.36 11.21
CA THR A 115 5.44 -0.52 12.12
C THR A 115 5.12 0.84 12.72
N LEU A 116 3.94 1.36 12.42
CA LEU A 116 3.40 2.50 13.14
C LEU A 116 3.12 2.01 14.56
N SER A 117 3.88 2.54 15.52
CA SER A 117 3.74 2.18 16.93
C SER A 117 2.56 2.91 17.53
N LYS A 118 1.93 2.31 18.55
CA LYS A 118 1.01 3.01 19.45
C LYS A 118 1.63 4.35 19.88
N GLY A 119 0.82 5.41 19.88
CA GLY A 119 1.27 6.76 20.20
C GLY A 119 1.73 7.58 18.99
N THR A 120 1.81 7.00 17.78
CA THR A 120 2.16 7.76 16.57
C THR A 120 1.04 8.78 16.26
N PRO A 121 1.35 10.09 16.17
CA PRO A 121 0.41 11.09 15.69
C PRO A 121 0.06 10.82 14.24
N ILE A 122 -1.22 10.89 13.89
CA ILE A 122 -1.70 10.67 12.53
C ILE A 122 -2.66 11.78 12.13
N GLU A 123 -2.68 12.10 10.84
CA GLU A 123 -3.68 12.98 10.22
C GLU A 123 -4.59 12.11 9.37
N ILE A 124 -5.90 12.26 9.54
CA ILE A 124 -6.90 11.55 8.74
C ILE A 124 -7.00 12.23 7.37
N THR A 125 -6.75 11.48 6.32
CA THR A 125 -6.70 11.98 4.94
C THR A 125 -7.99 11.74 4.17
N GLU A 126 -8.86 10.85 4.65
CA GLU A 126 -10.11 10.51 3.96
C GLU A 126 -11.29 10.26 4.92
N GLY A 127 -12.52 10.47 4.41
CA GLY A 127 -13.75 10.18 5.12
C GLY A 127 -14.30 11.37 5.91
N PRO A 128 -15.33 11.16 6.76
CA PRO A 128 -16.04 12.25 7.45
C PRO A 128 -15.17 13.03 8.44
N LEU A 129 -14.01 12.48 8.81
CA LEU A 129 -13.08 13.06 9.77
C LEU A 129 -11.79 13.53 9.08
N GLN A 130 -11.80 13.69 7.75
CA GLN A 130 -10.66 14.21 7.00
C GLN A 130 -10.19 15.57 7.57
N GLY A 131 -8.88 15.70 7.78
CA GLY A 131 -8.24 16.88 8.37
C GLY A 131 -8.13 16.84 9.90
N TYR A 132 -8.77 15.88 10.57
CA TYR A 132 -8.59 15.70 12.01
C TYR A 132 -7.27 15.00 12.33
N MET A 133 -6.67 15.44 13.43
CA MET A 133 -5.52 14.80 14.04
C MET A 133 -5.98 13.75 15.05
N GLY A 134 -5.29 12.62 15.07
CA GLY A 134 -5.52 11.55 16.01
C GLY A 134 -4.22 10.90 16.44
N VAL A 135 -4.34 9.87 17.28
CA VAL A 135 -3.22 9.05 17.73
C VAL A 135 -3.57 7.58 17.53
N LEU A 136 -2.62 6.81 17.04
CA LEU A 136 -2.76 5.36 16.98
C LEU A 136 -2.80 4.78 18.41
N VAL A 137 -3.92 4.15 18.77
CA VAL A 137 -4.12 3.56 20.11
C VAL A 137 -3.83 2.06 20.16
N ALA A 138 -3.62 1.43 19.01
CA ALA A 138 -3.15 0.06 18.88
C ALA A 138 -2.05 -0.05 17.80
N ASP A 139 -1.37 -1.19 17.78
CA ASP A 139 -0.36 -1.49 16.75
C ASP A 139 -0.99 -1.53 15.34
N ALA A 140 -0.15 -1.31 14.32
CA ALA A 140 -0.52 -1.22 12.90
C ALA A 140 -1.37 -2.39 12.35
N THR A 141 -1.49 -3.51 13.07
CA THR A 141 -2.34 -4.65 12.69
C THR A 141 -3.82 -4.41 12.94
N GLN A 142 -4.18 -3.54 13.89
CA GLN A 142 -5.58 -3.22 14.20
C GLN A 142 -6.02 -1.85 13.66
N ASN A 143 -5.08 -0.94 13.32
CA ASN A 143 -5.36 0.41 12.83
C ASN A 143 -6.43 1.18 13.64
N ASN A 144 -6.47 0.95 14.96
CA ASN A 144 -7.37 1.68 15.83
C ASN A 144 -6.79 3.07 16.09
N VAL A 145 -7.55 4.08 15.70
CA VAL A 145 -7.22 5.50 15.86
C VAL A 145 -8.14 6.08 16.92
N ALA A 146 -7.55 6.82 17.85
CA ALA A 146 -8.29 7.68 18.75
C ALA A 146 -8.26 9.12 18.22
N ILE A 147 -9.43 9.74 18.14
CA ILE A 147 -9.54 11.20 18.09
C ILE A 147 -9.94 11.68 19.47
N GLU A 148 -9.15 12.59 20.04
CA GLU A 148 -9.51 13.30 21.25
C GLU A 148 -10.40 14.50 20.92
N ILE A 149 -11.40 14.73 21.76
CA ILE A 149 -12.23 15.93 21.76
C ILE A 149 -11.91 16.70 23.04
N PRO A 150 -10.93 17.63 23.01
CA PRO A 150 -10.42 18.28 24.23
C PRO A 150 -11.50 18.99 25.03
N ALA A 151 -12.47 19.62 24.36
CA ALA A 151 -13.59 20.33 24.98
C ALA A 151 -14.51 19.41 25.82
N LEU A 152 -14.51 18.10 25.56
CA LEU A 152 -15.37 17.13 26.25
C LEU A 152 -14.59 16.22 27.21
N CYS A 153 -13.26 16.33 27.28
CA CYS A 153 -12.39 15.36 27.96
C CYS A 153 -12.71 13.91 27.57
N LYS A 154 -13.07 13.67 26.29
CA LYS A 154 -13.46 12.36 25.76
C LYS A 154 -12.67 12.03 24.50
N ALA A 155 -12.46 10.74 24.26
CA ALA A 155 -11.87 10.23 23.02
C ALA A 155 -12.83 9.26 22.34
N MET A 156 -12.85 9.28 21.00
CA MET A 156 -13.55 8.29 20.19
C MET A 156 -12.52 7.38 19.53
N VAL A 157 -12.68 6.06 19.72
CA VAL A 157 -11.80 5.05 19.10
C VAL A 157 -12.56 4.37 17.97
N PHE A 158 -11.95 4.31 16.80
CA PHE A 158 -12.50 3.59 15.65
C PHE A 158 -11.37 3.05 14.78
N THR A 159 -11.69 2.07 13.95
CA THR A 159 -10.72 1.44 13.05
C THR A 159 -10.70 2.20 11.72
N LEU A 160 -9.53 2.71 11.35
CA LEU A 160 -9.29 3.24 10.01
C LEU A 160 -8.58 2.21 9.14
N LYS A 161 -8.76 2.28 7.83
CA LYS A 161 -7.87 1.57 6.91
C LYS A 161 -6.58 2.37 6.74
N GLN A 162 -5.48 1.68 6.45
CA GLN A 162 -4.14 2.29 6.42
C GLN A 162 -3.98 3.46 5.43
N TYR A 163 -4.84 3.55 4.42
CA TYR A 163 -4.85 4.66 3.45
C TYR A 163 -5.61 5.91 3.91
N GLN A 164 -6.46 5.78 4.94
CA GLN A 164 -7.29 6.88 5.43
C GLN A 164 -6.54 7.80 6.38
N PHE A 165 -5.26 7.54 6.63
CA PHE A 165 -4.44 8.35 7.50
C PHE A 165 -2.97 8.30 7.10
N LYS A 166 -2.22 9.33 7.48
CA LYS A 166 -0.76 9.39 7.33
C LYS A 166 -0.11 9.72 8.68
N PRO A 167 1.09 9.19 8.99
CA PRO A 167 1.82 9.59 10.19
C PRO A 167 2.28 11.06 10.08
N VAL A 168 2.17 11.78 11.18
CA VAL A 168 2.74 13.12 11.35
C VAL A 168 3.97 12.98 12.23
N TRP A 169 5.14 13.16 11.61
CA TRP A 169 6.41 13.14 12.34
C TRP A 169 6.64 14.52 12.95
N THR A 170 6.41 14.65 14.25
CA THR A 170 6.91 15.79 15.02
C THR A 170 8.42 15.61 15.15
N GLY A 171 9.17 16.50 14.51
CA GLY A 171 10.63 16.62 14.69
C GLY A 171 11.00 17.17 16.06
#